data_AF-A0A2N1TJ94-F1
#
_entry.id   AF-A0A2N1TJ94-F1
#
_cell.length_a   1.000
_cell.length_b   1.000
_cell.length_c   1.000
_cell.angle_alpha   90.00
_cell.angle_beta   90.00
_cell.angle_gamma   90.00
#
_symmetry.space_group_name_H-M   'P 1'
#
loop_
_entity.id
_entity.type
_entity.pdbx_description
1 polymer ?
#
loop_
_entity_poly.entity_id
_entity_poly.type
_entity_poly.pdbx_seq_one_letter_code
_entity_poly.pdbx_strand_id
1 'polypeptide(L)' 'MSDGECGFGLRCNDGVCVKKSEFDFGSSGKTGNPCNIDADCIGSGKCVKNNFGKGYCSGN' A
#
# COMPACT_ATOMS: atom_id res chain seq x y z
N MET A 1 5.75 11.72 6.26
CA MET A 1 4.90 10.68 6.83
C MET A 1 5.79 9.54 7.29
N SER A 2 5.60 9.06 8.51
CA SER A 2 6.39 7.97 9.10
C SER A 2 5.50 6.77 9.43
N ASP A 3 6.07 5.57 9.61
CA ASP A 3 5.31 4.36 9.96
C ASP A 3 4.42 4.53 11.20
N GLY A 4 4.83 5.34 12.18
CA GLY A 4 4.03 5.64 13.37
C GLY A 4 2.80 6.53 13.11
N GLU A 5 2.72 7.18 11.95
CA GLU A 5 1.52 7.90 11.51
C GLU A 5 0.54 6.99 10.77
N CYS A 6 1.00 5.81 10.34
CA CYS A 6 0.15 4.78 9.77
C CYS A 6 -0.47 3.92 10.87
N GLY A 7 -1.73 3.50 10.66
CA GLY A 7 -2.44 2.64 11.59
C GLY A 7 -1.75 1.28 11.82
N PHE A 8 -2.11 0.60 12.91
CA PHE A 8 -1.59 -0.73 13.22
C PHE A 8 -1.78 -1.70 12.03
N GLY A 9 -0.70 -2.38 11.64
CA GLY A 9 -0.69 -3.27 10.46
C GLY A 9 -0.38 -2.57 9.12
N LEU A 10 -0.17 -1.25 9.12
CA LEU A 10 0.28 -0.47 7.96
C LEU A 10 1.72 0.02 8.16
N ARG A 11 2.45 0.18 7.07
CA ARG A 11 3.78 0.81 7.00
C ARG A 11 3.74 2.02 6.08
N CYS A 12 4.58 3.00 6.36
CA CYS A 12 4.75 4.12 5.46
C CYS A 12 5.63 3.70 4.28
N ASN A 13 5.11 3.86 3.07
CA ASN A 13 5.83 3.60 1.83
C ASN A 13 5.76 4.84 0.96
N ASP A 14 6.88 5.57 0.84
CA ASP A 14 7.00 6.79 0.04
C ASP A 14 5.93 7.85 0.35
N GLY A 15 5.43 7.90 1.60
CA GLY A 15 4.40 8.87 2.01
C GLY A 15 2.95 8.41 1.84
N VAL A 16 2.70 7.12 1.58
CA VAL A 16 1.38 6.48 1.71
C VAL A 16 1.42 5.30 2.67
N CYS A 17 0.31 5.03 3.35
CA CYS A 17 0.21 3.89 4.24
C CYS A 17 -0.21 2.67 3.43
N VAL A 18 0.67 1.68 3.39
CA VAL A 18 0.43 0.39 2.73
C VAL A 18 0.48 -0.71 3.79
N LYS A 19 -0.28 -1.79 3.61
CA LYS A 19 -0.31 -2.90 4.57
C LYS A 19 1.10 -3.48 4.72
N LYS A 20 1.45 -3.86 5.94
CA LYS A 20 2.71 -4.56 6.18
C LYS A 20 2.58 -5.95 5.57
N SER A 21 3.65 -6.44 4.96
CA SER A 21 3.72 -7.80 4.41
C SER A 21 3.36 -8.85 5.47
N GLU A 22 3.72 -8.58 6.72
CA GLU A 22 3.39 -9.40 7.90
C GLU A 22 1.90 -9.45 8.24
N PHE A 23 1.09 -8.54 7.70
CA PHE A 23 -0.37 -8.46 7.89
C PHE A 23 -1.12 -8.68 6.57
N ASP A 24 -0.40 -8.96 5.49
CA ASP A 24 -0.91 -9.14 4.12
C ASP A 24 -1.29 -10.61 3.86
N PHE A 25 -1.91 -11.29 4.84
CA PHE A 25 -2.30 -12.69 4.73
C PHE A 25 -3.47 -12.86 3.74
N GLY A 26 -3.16 -13.32 2.53
CA GLY A 26 -4.15 -13.59 1.48
C GLY A 26 -4.18 -12.58 0.33
N SER A 27 -3.38 -11.52 0.42
CA SER A 27 -3.16 -10.63 -0.71
C SER A 27 -2.07 -11.18 -1.63
N SER A 28 -2.14 -10.89 -2.94
CA SER A 28 -1.21 -11.37 -3.97
C SER A 28 0.23 -10.85 -3.83
N GLY A 29 0.62 -10.35 -2.65
CA GLY A 29 1.94 -9.82 -2.35
C GLY A 29 2.26 -8.52 -3.09
N LYS A 30 1.26 -7.85 -3.69
CA LYS A 30 1.48 -6.58 -4.38
C LYS A 30 1.39 -5.36 -3.47
N THR A 31 1.12 -5.55 -2.19
CA THR A 31 1.07 -4.47 -1.21
C THR A 31 2.40 -3.71 -1.14
N GLY A 32 2.35 -2.40 -1.30
CA GLY A 32 3.53 -1.54 -1.37
C GLY A 32 4.21 -1.50 -2.74
N ASN A 33 3.75 -2.27 -3.73
CA ASN A 33 4.24 -2.14 -5.10
C ASN A 33 3.70 -0.87 -5.76
N PRO A 34 4.50 -0.26 -6.65
CA PRO A 34 4.07 0.89 -7.42
C PRO A 34 2.91 0.51 -8.33
N CYS A 35 1.89 1.36 -8.40
CA CYS A 35 0.70 1.17 -9.20
C CYS A 35 0.30 2.47 -9.90
N ASN A 36 -0.43 2.34 -11.01
CA ASN A 36 -1.01 3.48 -11.73
C ASN A 36 -2.53 3.55 -11.61
N ILE A 37 -3.18 2.39 -11.48
CA ILE A 37 -4.63 2.18 -11.41
C ILE A 37 -4.93 1.07 -10.42
N ASP A 38 -6.17 1.03 -9.89
CA ASP A 38 -6.60 -0.01 -8.95
C ASP A 38 -6.46 -1.44 -9.52
N ALA A 39 -6.59 -1.60 -10.84
CA ALA A 39 -6.42 -2.89 -11.51
C ALA A 39 -4.98 -3.42 -11.46
N ASP A 40 -3.97 -2.60 -11.14
CA ASP A 40 -2.62 -3.12 -10.93
C ASP A 40 -2.49 -3.83 -9.57
N CYS A 41 -3.31 -3.40 -8.61
CA CYS A 41 -3.41 -3.89 -7.24
C CYS A 41 -4.43 -5.03 -7.08
N ILE A 42 -4.74 -5.77 -8.15
CA ILE A 42 -5.63 -6.93 -8.07
C ILE A 42 -5.12 -7.89 -6.99
N GLY A 43 -5.99 -8.16 -6.01
CA GLY A 43 -5.65 -9.01 -4.87
C GLY A 43 -4.75 -8.34 -3.83
N SER A 44 -4.50 -7.03 -3.87
CA SER A 44 -3.70 -6.32 -2.87
C SER A 44 -4.26 -4.93 -2.55
N GLY A 45 -5.59 -4.79 -2.60
CA GLY A 45 -6.30 -3.59 -2.18
C GLY A 45 -6.50 -2.59 -3.33
N LYS A 46 -6.24 -1.30 -3.05
CA LYS A 46 -6.43 -0.18 -3.98
C LYS A 46 -5.12 0.54 -4.26
N CYS A 47 -5.06 1.25 -5.39
CA CYS A 47 -3.93 2.07 -5.74
C CYS A 47 -4.04 3.44 -5.07
N VAL A 48 -3.23 3.69 -4.02
CA VAL A 48 -3.20 4.95 -3.29
C VAL A 48 -2.02 5.80 -3.71
N LYS A 49 -2.26 7.07 -4.04
CA LYS A 49 -1.21 7.98 -4.50
C LYS A 49 -0.67 8.83 -3.36
N ASN A 50 0.64 9.00 -3.30
CA ASN A 50 1.28 9.93 -2.39
C ASN A 50 1.13 11.37 -2.89
N ASN A 51 1.59 12.32 -2.07
CA ASN A 51 1.54 13.75 -2.40
C ASN A 51 2.44 14.14 -3.59
N PHE A 52 3.29 13.23 -4.07
CA PHE A 52 4.15 13.39 -5.25
C PHE A 52 3.55 12.75 -6.52
N GLY A 53 2.33 12.18 -6.44
CA GLY A 53 1.64 11.54 -7.56
C GLY A 53 2.04 10.09 -7.85
N LYS A 54 2.95 9.50 -7.06
CA LYS A 54 3.32 8.08 -7.17
C LYS A 54 2.27 7.20 -6.47
N GLY A 55 1.73 6.22 -7.18
CA GLY A 55 0.76 5.27 -6.64
C GLY A 55 1.43 4.04 -6.04
N TYR A 56 0.89 3.54 -4.92
CA TYR A 56 1.26 2.26 -4.33
C TYR A 56 0.03 1.46 -3.89
N CYS A 57 0.08 0.14 -3.95
CA CYS A 57 -1.03 -0.70 -3.51
C CYS A 57 -1.15 -0.70 -1.99
N SER A 58 -2.34 -0.37 -1.48
CA SER A 58 -2.61 -0.22 -0.04
C SER A 58 -2.59 -1.53 0.75
N GLY A 59 -2.75 -2.68 0.11
CA GLY A 59 -3.11 -3.93 0.77
C GLY A 59 -4.59 -3.99 1.12
N ASN A 60 -5.16 -5.21 1.05
CA ASN A 60 -6.55 -5.52 1.44
C ASN A 60 -6.52 -6.09 2.86
#